data_AF-A0A847QF04-F1
#
_entry.id   AF-A0A847QF04-F1
#
_cell.length_a   1.000
_cell.length_b   1.000
_cell.length_c   1.000
_cell.angle_alpha   90.00
_cell.angle_beta   90.00
_cell.angle_gamma   90.00
#
_symmetry.space_group_name_H-M   'P 1'
#
loop_
_entity.id
_entity.type
_entity.pdbx_description
1 polymer ?
#
loop_
_entity_poly.entity_id
_entity_poly.type
_entity_poly.pdbx_seq_one_letter_code
_entity_poly.pdbx_strand_id
1 'polypeptide(L)'
;MPKYTTGEIAKLCNVTVRTVQYYDTRGILIPTEISDGGRRLYSEDDLNKMKIICFLRELGISIDSISKLFKEDNSENVISILIKQQEEFLKQEIKDCKDKMNKLETLKQELKLIDNFSFETIGGIAYSMENKAKLNKVRLVMLTTGVIMNVFQWTSFLLWMFQGWWWLLIAYVVIAIPYSILILNYYYSNIEYICPNCNSIFQPTKKEVFFARHTTNTRKLTCTSCGHHGFCVETYKVK
;
A
#
# COMPACT_ATOMS: atom_id res chain seq x y z
N MET A 1 37.83 -24.40 -29.76
CA MET A 1 38.87 -25.12 -28.99
C MET A 1 38.69 -24.80 -27.51
N PRO A 2 38.86 -25.78 -26.61
CA PRO A 2 38.84 -25.53 -25.18
C PRO A 2 40.01 -24.63 -24.80
N LYS A 3 39.75 -23.56 -24.06
CA LYS A 3 40.75 -22.54 -23.67
C LYS A 3 40.89 -22.39 -22.17
N TYR A 4 39.86 -22.76 -21.40
CA TYR A 4 39.76 -22.35 -20.00
C TYR A 4 39.50 -23.56 -19.10
N THR A 5 40.26 -23.64 -18.01
CA THR A 5 40.00 -24.55 -16.90
C THR A 5 38.85 -24.03 -16.02
N THR A 6 38.30 -24.89 -15.15
CA THR A 6 37.27 -24.48 -14.17
C THR A 6 37.70 -23.28 -13.32
N GLY A 7 38.98 -23.22 -12.93
CA GLY A 7 39.53 -22.12 -12.13
C GLY A 7 39.61 -20.81 -12.92
N GLU A 8 39.98 -20.88 -14.19
CA GLU A 8 40.06 -19.70 -15.07
C GLU A 8 38.69 -19.13 -15.38
N ILE A 9 37.70 -19.97 -15.72
CA ILE A 9 36.30 -19.51 -15.88
C ILE A 9 35.79 -18.88 -14.59
N ALA A 10 36.03 -19.52 -13.44
CA ALA A 10 35.59 -18.99 -12.15
C ALA A 10 36.16 -17.57 -11.92
N LYS A 11 37.46 -17.39 -12.19
CA LYS A 11 38.13 -16.10 -12.07
C LYS A 11 37.60 -15.06 -13.06
N LEU A 12 37.39 -15.43 -14.32
CA LEU A 12 36.90 -14.53 -15.37
C LEU A 12 35.45 -14.07 -15.14
N CYS A 13 34.62 -14.92 -14.52
CA CYS A 13 33.22 -14.61 -14.21
C CYS A 13 33.02 -14.13 -12.76
N ASN A 14 34.09 -13.91 -12.01
CA ASN A 14 34.06 -13.49 -10.61
C ASN A 14 33.17 -14.37 -9.71
N VAL A 15 33.24 -15.69 -9.89
CA VAL A 15 32.53 -16.67 -9.07
C VAL A 15 33.49 -17.66 -8.43
N THR A 16 33.00 -18.44 -7.48
CA THR A 16 33.80 -19.51 -6.90
C THR A 16 33.92 -20.69 -7.86
N VAL A 17 35.00 -21.47 -7.75
CA VAL A 17 35.16 -22.75 -8.48
C VAL A 17 33.97 -23.69 -8.18
N ARG A 18 33.48 -23.68 -6.94
CA ARG A 18 32.32 -24.46 -6.51
C ARG A 18 31.04 -24.07 -7.28
N THR A 19 30.88 -22.79 -7.64
CA THR A 19 29.75 -22.32 -8.46
C THR A 19 29.80 -22.92 -9.87
N VAL A 20 30.98 -22.94 -10.49
CA VAL A 20 31.17 -23.53 -11.83
C VAL A 20 30.90 -25.04 -11.79
N GLN A 21 31.43 -25.73 -10.78
CA GLN A 21 31.17 -27.16 -10.56
C GLN A 21 29.68 -27.44 -10.28
N TYR A 22 29.02 -26.55 -9.54
CA TYR A 22 27.59 -26.66 -9.29
C TYR A 22 26.77 -26.55 -10.58
N TYR A 23 27.12 -25.63 -11.48
CA TYR A 23 26.44 -25.50 -12.77
C TYR A 23 26.71 -26.68 -13.71
N ASP A 24 27.92 -27.23 -13.69
CA ASP A 24 28.25 -28.47 -14.40
C ASP A 24 27.43 -29.66 -13.89
N THR A 25 27.44 -29.91 -12.58
CA THR A 25 26.69 -31.02 -11.96
C THR A 25 25.18 -30.92 -12.16
N ARG A 26 24.64 -29.71 -12.34
CA ARG A 26 23.22 -29.47 -12.67
C ARG A 26 22.92 -29.49 -14.17
N GLY A 27 23.93 -29.69 -15.03
CA GLY A 27 23.78 -29.70 -16.49
C GLY A 27 23.42 -28.34 -17.09
N ILE A 28 23.81 -27.25 -16.43
CA ILE A 28 23.51 -25.87 -16.83
C ILE A 28 24.68 -25.29 -17.64
N LEU A 29 25.91 -25.59 -17.22
CA LEU A 29 27.12 -25.25 -17.95
C LEU A 29 28.03 -26.47 -17.99
N ILE A 30 27.97 -27.20 -19.09
CA ILE A 30 28.73 -28.43 -19.31
C ILE A 30 30.06 -28.05 -20.00
N PRO A 31 31.21 -28.60 -19.57
CA PRO A 31 32.48 -28.36 -20.25
C PRO A 31 32.45 -28.91 -21.68
N THR A 32 33.02 -28.15 -22.62
CA THR A 32 33.20 -28.61 -24.00
C THR A 32 34.04 -29.89 -24.09
N GLU A 33 35.05 -30.04 -23.22
CA GLU A 33 35.94 -31.20 -23.24
C GLU A 33 36.37 -31.60 -21.82
N ILE A 34 36.63 -32.89 -21.62
CA ILE A 34 37.30 -33.40 -20.44
C ILE A 34 38.65 -33.94 -20.90
N SER A 35 39.74 -33.37 -20.40
CA SER A 35 41.11 -33.83 -20.74
C SER A 35 41.33 -35.27 -20.28
N ASP A 36 42.31 -35.97 -20.85
CA ASP A 36 42.73 -37.31 -20.41
C ASP A 36 43.04 -37.42 -18.89
N GLY A 37 43.48 -36.32 -18.26
CA GLY A 37 43.72 -36.22 -16.82
C GLY A 37 42.49 -35.91 -15.96
N GLY A 38 41.28 -35.98 -16.52
CA GLY A 38 40.01 -35.71 -15.81
C GLY A 38 39.70 -34.24 -15.54
N ARG A 39 40.49 -33.29 -16.08
CA ARG A 39 40.22 -31.85 -15.95
C ARG A 39 39.12 -31.42 -16.90
N ARG A 40 38.23 -30.54 -16.41
CA ARG A 40 37.18 -29.91 -17.21
C ARG A 40 37.75 -28.73 -17.98
N LEU A 41 37.50 -28.70 -19.28
CA LEU A 41 37.95 -27.68 -20.20
C LEU A 41 36.75 -27.04 -20.89
N TYR A 42 36.72 -25.72 -20.88
CA TYR A 42 35.65 -24.90 -21.40
C TYR A 42 36.11 -24.09 -22.60
N SER A 43 35.22 -23.94 -23.58
CA SER A 43 35.44 -23.12 -24.76
C SER A 43 35.13 -21.65 -24.49
N GLU A 44 35.37 -20.81 -25.50
CA GLU A 44 34.99 -19.40 -25.47
C GLU A 44 33.45 -19.20 -25.44
N ASP A 45 32.71 -20.11 -26.08
CA ASP A 45 31.24 -20.11 -26.05
C ASP A 45 30.70 -20.47 -24.66
N ASP A 46 31.34 -21.40 -23.96
CA ASP A 46 31.01 -21.74 -22.57
C ASP A 46 31.23 -20.55 -21.64
N LEU A 47 32.30 -19.79 -21.85
CA LEU A 47 32.56 -18.56 -21.10
C LEU A 47 31.46 -17.52 -21.35
N ASN A 48 31.02 -17.36 -22.60
CA ASN A 48 29.93 -16.45 -22.94
C ASN A 48 28.61 -16.88 -22.29
N LYS A 49 28.27 -18.18 -22.33
CA LYS A 49 27.12 -18.74 -21.61
C LYS A 49 27.22 -18.48 -20.10
N MET A 50 28.39 -18.70 -19.51
CA MET A 50 28.61 -18.45 -18.08
C MET A 50 28.39 -16.99 -17.70
N LYS A 51 28.85 -16.03 -18.52
CA LYS A 51 28.61 -14.60 -18.30
C LYS A 51 27.12 -14.26 -18.32
N ILE A 52 26.35 -14.83 -19.26
CA ILE A 52 24.90 -14.65 -19.33
C ILE A 52 24.23 -15.21 -18.07
N ILE A 53 24.61 -16.42 -17.64
CA ILE A 53 24.08 -17.03 -16.42
C ILE A 53 24.35 -16.13 -15.21
N CYS A 54 25.58 -15.64 -15.03
CA CYS A 54 25.92 -14.73 -13.93
C CYS A 54 25.08 -13.45 -13.96
N PHE A 55 24.95 -12.81 -15.13
CA PHE A 55 24.15 -11.59 -15.28
C PHE A 55 22.68 -11.80 -14.90
N LEU A 56 22.05 -12.88 -15.37
CA LEU A 56 20.66 -13.20 -15.01
C LEU A 56 20.50 -13.51 -13.52
N ARG A 57 21.50 -14.15 -12.89
CA ARG A 57 21.52 -14.39 -11.44
C ARG A 57 21.63 -13.09 -10.64
N GLU A 58 22.41 -12.12 -11.10
CA GLU A 58 22.53 -10.79 -10.48
C GLU A 58 21.20 -10.03 -10.50
N LEU A 59 20.38 -10.23 -11.54
CA LEU A 59 19.02 -9.66 -11.63
C LEU A 59 17.98 -10.38 -10.75
N GLY A 60 18.39 -11.41 -10.01
CA GLY A 60 17.52 -12.19 -9.12
C GLY A 60 16.78 -13.34 -9.80
N ILE A 61 17.07 -13.64 -11.07
CA ILE A 61 16.43 -14.76 -11.76
C ILE A 61 16.98 -16.09 -11.21
N SER A 62 16.08 -17.05 -10.96
CA SER A 62 16.45 -18.35 -10.41
C SER A 62 17.31 -19.17 -11.37
N ILE A 63 18.23 -19.96 -10.82
CA ILE A 63 19.09 -20.83 -11.63
C ILE A 63 18.29 -21.89 -12.40
N ASP A 64 17.16 -22.33 -11.85
CA ASP A 64 16.26 -23.28 -12.49
C ASP A 64 15.54 -22.66 -13.70
N SER A 65 15.13 -21.39 -13.59
CA SER A 65 14.56 -20.64 -14.71
C SER A 65 15.57 -20.44 -15.83
N ILE A 66 16.82 -20.14 -15.49
CA ILE A 66 17.93 -19.99 -16.46
C ILE A 66 18.20 -21.34 -17.16
N SER A 67 18.16 -22.46 -16.42
CA SER A 67 18.33 -23.80 -17.02
C SER A 67 17.26 -24.11 -18.08
N LYS A 68 16.00 -23.70 -17.86
CA LYS A 68 14.91 -23.89 -18.84
C LYS A 68 15.15 -23.08 -20.11
N LEU A 69 15.63 -21.84 -19.96
CA LEU A 69 15.92 -20.94 -21.09
C LEU A 69 16.93 -21.55 -22.07
N PHE A 70 17.95 -22.25 -21.58
CA PHE A 70 18.95 -22.91 -22.43
C PHE A 70 18.50 -24.27 -23.00
N LYS A 71 17.35 -24.81 -22.59
CA LYS A 71 16.80 -26.08 -23.06
C LYS A 71 15.67 -25.94 -24.08
N GLU A 72 15.07 -24.75 -24.19
CA GLU A 72 13.95 -24.48 -25.09
C GLU A 72 14.41 -23.85 -26.40
N ASP A 73 13.87 -24.31 -27.53
CA ASP A 73 14.18 -23.76 -28.86
C ASP A 73 13.73 -22.30 -29.04
N ASN A 74 12.70 -21.87 -28.29
CA ASN A 74 12.15 -20.50 -28.30
C ASN A 74 12.71 -19.62 -27.15
N SER A 75 14.03 -19.64 -26.98
CA SER A 75 14.73 -18.93 -25.90
C SER A 75 14.41 -17.43 -25.76
N GLU A 76 14.09 -16.73 -26.87
CA GLU A 76 13.73 -15.29 -26.89
C GLU A 76 12.39 -14.98 -26.20
N ASN A 77 11.39 -15.84 -26.38
CA ASN A 77 10.09 -15.66 -25.73
C ASN A 77 10.18 -15.99 -24.24
N VAL A 78 10.97 -17.01 -23.88
CA VAL A 78 11.17 -17.40 -22.48
C VAL A 78 11.89 -16.30 -21.70
N ILE A 79 12.97 -15.73 -22.25
CA ILE A 79 13.74 -14.70 -21.56
C ILE A 79 12.92 -13.43 -21.34
N SER A 80 12.13 -13.01 -22.34
CA SER A 80 11.28 -11.82 -22.21
C SER A 80 10.20 -11.98 -21.15
N ILE A 81 9.59 -13.18 -21.06
CA ILE A 81 8.62 -13.50 -20.00
C ILE A 81 9.29 -13.49 -18.63
N LEU A 82 10.46 -14.12 -18.48
CA LEU A 82 11.19 -14.17 -17.20
C LEU A 82 11.60 -12.77 -16.72
N ILE A 83 12.12 -11.93 -17.62
CA ILE A 83 12.50 -10.55 -17.31
C ILE A 83 11.27 -9.75 -16.87
N LYS A 84 10.16 -9.87 -17.61
CA LYS A 84 8.92 -9.16 -17.26
C LYS A 84 8.38 -9.57 -15.90
N GLN A 85 8.38 -10.87 -15.59
CA GLN A 85 7.97 -11.38 -14.29
C GLN A 85 8.86 -10.84 -13.15
N GLN A 86 10.18 -10.82 -13.37
CA GLN A 86 11.12 -10.30 -12.38
C GLN A 86 10.96 -8.79 -12.19
N GLU A 87 10.71 -8.04 -13.26
CA GLU A 87 10.45 -6.61 -13.21
C GLU A 87 9.17 -6.31 -12.41
N GLU A 88 8.09 -7.05 -12.66
CA GLU A 88 6.82 -6.91 -11.92
C GLU A 88 7.01 -7.23 -10.43
N PHE A 89 7.77 -8.28 -10.10
CA PHE A 89 8.10 -8.63 -8.72
C PHE A 89 8.86 -7.50 -8.00
N LEU A 90 9.93 -6.98 -8.60
CA LEU A 90 10.72 -5.89 -8.02
C LEU A 90 9.90 -4.60 -7.87
N LYS A 91 9.04 -4.28 -8.83
CA LYS A 91 8.11 -3.14 -8.73
C LYS A 91 7.17 -3.28 -7.54
N GLN A 92 6.67 -4.49 -7.28
CA GLN A 92 5.81 -4.77 -6.14
C GLN A 92 6.58 -4.64 -4.81
N GLU A 93 7.80 -5.17 -4.72
CA GLU A 93 8.64 -5.00 -3.52
C GLU A 93 8.96 -3.53 -3.23
N ILE A 94 9.27 -2.73 -4.26
CA ILE A 94 9.50 -1.29 -4.11
C ILE A 94 8.24 -0.61 -3.55
N LYS A 95 7.06 -0.96 -4.06
CA LYS A 95 5.79 -0.41 -3.59
C LYS A 95 5.57 -0.76 -2.10
N ASP A 96 5.78 -2.01 -1.72
CA ASP A 96 5.59 -2.46 -0.34
C ASP A 96 6.59 -1.80 0.61
N CYS A 97 7.85 -1.66 0.20
CA CYS A 97 8.86 -0.93 0.96
C CYS A 97 8.50 0.56 1.11
N LYS A 98 7.96 1.19 0.07
CA LYS A 98 7.50 2.58 0.12
C LYS A 98 6.32 2.75 1.08
N ASP A 99 5.37 1.82 1.07
CA ASP A 99 4.22 1.84 1.98
C ASP A 99 4.66 1.66 3.44
N LYS A 100 5.63 0.76 3.70
CA LYS A 100 6.26 0.62 5.03
C LYS A 100 6.95 1.90 5.46
N MET A 101 7.68 2.57 4.56
CA MET A 101 8.35 3.85 4.84
C MET A 101 7.33 4.93 5.22
N ASN A 102 6.25 5.08 4.44
CA ASN A 102 5.19 6.05 4.73
C ASN A 102 4.53 5.82 6.10
N LYS A 103 4.34 4.54 6.50
CA LYS A 103 3.83 4.19 7.84
C LYS A 103 4.81 4.63 8.93
N LEU A 104 6.11 4.38 8.76
CA LEU A 104 7.14 4.82 9.71
C LEU A 104 7.21 6.35 9.83
N GLU A 105 7.10 7.07 8.72
CA GLU A 105 7.06 8.53 8.71
C GLU A 105 5.83 9.08 9.45
N THR A 106 4.66 8.49 9.21
CA THR A 106 3.42 8.86 9.90
C THR A 106 3.56 8.65 11.40
N LEU A 107 4.06 7.48 11.82
CA LEU A 107 4.31 7.20 13.24
C LEU A 107 5.29 8.20 13.85
N LYS A 108 6.38 8.53 13.15
CA LYS A 108 7.37 9.51 13.63
C LYS A 108 6.77 10.91 13.80
N GLN A 109 5.87 11.32 12.92
CA GLN A 109 5.18 12.61 13.02
C GLN A 109 4.21 12.64 14.21
N GLU A 110 3.45 11.57 14.42
CA GLU A 110 2.54 11.45 15.56
C GLU A 110 3.28 11.42 16.90
N LEU A 111 4.42 10.74 16.96
CA LEU A 111 5.28 10.69 18.15
C LEU A 111 5.84 12.06 18.55
N LYS A 112 6.12 12.95 17.59
CA LYS A 112 6.60 14.31 17.90
C LYS A 112 5.54 15.21 18.55
N LEU A 113 4.26 14.83 18.48
CA LEU A 113 3.15 15.63 18.98
C LEU A 113 2.71 15.22 20.40
N ILE A 114 3.26 14.13 20.94
CA ILE A 114 2.85 13.57 22.23
C ILE A 114 4.06 13.52 23.15
N ASP A 115 4.12 14.45 24.11
CA ASP A 115 5.24 14.60 25.07
C ASP A 115 5.27 13.51 26.16
N ASN A 116 4.27 12.63 26.25
CA ASN A 116 4.22 11.55 27.23
C ASN A 116 3.61 10.28 26.62
N PHE A 117 4.45 9.26 26.42
CA PHE A 117 4.05 8.02 25.76
C PHE A 117 3.67 6.94 26.79
N SER A 118 2.44 6.41 26.72
CA SER A 118 2.05 5.17 27.40
C SER A 118 1.74 4.08 26.37
N PHE A 119 2.20 2.84 26.62
CA PHE A 119 2.07 1.69 25.71
C PHE A 119 0.62 1.32 25.35
N GLU A 120 -0.37 1.75 26.14
CA GLU A 120 -1.80 1.52 25.88
C GLU A 120 -2.35 2.35 24.70
N THR A 121 -1.62 3.38 24.26
CA THR A 121 -2.03 4.30 23.18
C THR A 121 -1.78 3.71 21.77
N ILE A 122 -0.83 2.76 21.64
CA ILE A 122 -0.46 2.15 20.34
C ILE A 122 -1.64 1.39 19.72
N GLY A 123 -2.44 0.69 20.53
CA GLY A 123 -3.61 -0.06 20.03
C GLY A 123 -4.71 0.85 19.45
N GLY A 124 -4.94 2.00 20.08
CA GLY A 124 -5.89 3.00 19.59
C GLY A 124 -5.44 3.64 18.28
N ILE A 125 -4.14 3.93 18.15
CA ILE A 125 -3.55 4.48 16.94
C ILE A 125 -3.60 3.46 15.78
N ALA A 126 -3.16 2.22 16.02
CA ALA A 126 -3.17 1.17 15.00
C ALA A 126 -4.60 0.91 14.45
N TYR A 127 -5.59 0.86 15.34
CA TYR A 127 -7.01 0.71 14.97
C TYR A 127 -7.54 1.90 14.14
N SER A 128 -7.15 3.13 14.51
CA SER A 128 -7.52 4.33 13.76
C SER A 128 -6.86 4.40 12.38
N MET A 129 -5.63 3.86 12.23
CA MET A 129 -4.89 3.82 10.97
C MET A 129 -5.48 2.81 9.98
N GLU A 130 -5.87 1.62 10.43
CA GLU A 130 -6.51 0.60 9.58
C GLU A 130 -7.82 1.10 8.97
N ASN A 131 -8.56 1.90 9.74
CA ASN A 131 -9.90 2.36 9.39
C ASN A 131 -9.94 3.78 8.79
N LYS A 132 -8.78 4.44 8.64
CA LYS A 132 -8.66 5.81 8.11
C LYS A 132 -9.25 5.96 6.71
N ALA A 133 -9.08 4.96 5.83
CA ALA A 133 -9.63 5.00 4.48
C ALA A 133 -11.17 4.97 4.47
N LYS A 134 -11.78 4.17 5.34
CA LYS A 134 -13.25 4.09 5.49
C LYS A 134 -13.81 5.38 6.08
N LEU A 135 -13.13 5.96 7.08
CA LEU A 135 -13.49 7.26 7.65
C LEU A 135 -13.42 8.38 6.61
N ASN A 136 -12.36 8.41 5.79
CA ASN A 136 -12.23 9.36 4.69
C ASN A 136 -13.34 9.21 3.66
N LYS A 137 -13.80 7.99 3.37
CA LYS A 137 -14.95 7.76 2.50
C LYS A 137 -16.23 8.40 3.06
N VAL A 138 -16.50 8.24 4.36
CA VAL A 138 -17.66 8.89 5.01
C VAL A 138 -17.55 10.42 4.94
N ARG A 139 -16.36 10.98 5.19
CA ARG A 139 -16.10 12.42 5.08
C ARG A 139 -16.27 12.95 3.66
N LEU A 140 -15.78 12.21 2.67
CA LEU A 140 -15.90 12.56 1.27
C LEU A 140 -17.37 12.57 0.82
N VAL A 141 -18.17 11.58 1.24
CA VAL A 141 -19.62 11.58 0.99
C VAL A 141 -20.29 12.81 1.62
N MET A 142 -19.97 13.17 2.87
CA MET A 142 -20.52 14.39 3.48
C MET A 142 -20.13 15.67 2.74
N LEU A 143 -18.87 15.79 2.32
CA LEU A 143 -18.39 16.95 1.58
C LEU A 143 -19.07 17.07 0.22
N THR A 144 -19.13 15.98 -0.56
CA THR A 144 -19.71 16.02 -1.91
C THR A 144 -21.20 16.32 -1.87
N THR A 145 -21.95 15.67 -0.98
CA THR A 145 -23.39 15.93 -0.79
C THR A 145 -23.66 17.37 -0.34
N GLY A 146 -22.83 17.91 0.57
CA GLY A 146 -22.91 19.31 0.98
C GLY A 146 -22.62 20.31 -0.14
N VAL A 147 -21.63 20.04 -0.99
CA VAL A 147 -21.34 20.87 -2.18
C VAL A 147 -22.51 20.83 -3.16
N ILE A 148 -23.07 19.65 -3.43
CA ILE A 148 -24.22 19.47 -4.32
C ILE A 148 -25.44 20.24 -3.81
N MET A 149 -25.79 20.11 -2.52
CA MET A 149 -26.89 20.86 -1.91
C MET A 149 -26.69 22.38 -2.04
N ASN A 150 -25.48 22.87 -1.77
CA ASN A 150 -25.18 24.29 -1.90
C ASN A 150 -25.35 24.77 -3.36
N VAL A 151 -24.89 24.00 -4.35
CA VAL A 151 -25.11 24.32 -5.76
C VAL A 151 -26.59 24.45 -6.05
N PHE A 152 -27.42 23.49 -5.62
CA PHE A 152 -28.87 23.55 -5.79
C PHE A 152 -29.52 24.76 -5.09
N GLN A 153 -29.04 25.10 -3.90
CA GLN A 153 -29.49 26.27 -3.15
C GLN A 153 -29.24 27.56 -3.93
N TRP A 154 -28.01 27.75 -4.41
CA TRP A 154 -27.63 28.94 -5.18
C TRP A 154 -28.34 29.00 -6.54
N THR A 155 -28.50 27.88 -7.24
CA THR A 155 -29.28 27.85 -8.49
C THR A 155 -30.74 28.23 -8.27
N SER A 156 -31.35 27.74 -7.19
CA SER A 156 -32.73 28.10 -6.85
C SER A 156 -32.85 29.58 -6.51
N PHE A 157 -31.87 30.15 -5.80
CA PHE A 157 -31.84 31.57 -5.45
C PHE A 157 -31.69 32.47 -6.69
N LEU A 158 -30.82 32.08 -7.64
CA LEU A 158 -30.63 32.80 -8.90
C LEU A 158 -31.89 32.78 -9.77
N LEU A 159 -32.53 31.62 -9.93
CA LEU A 159 -33.79 31.52 -10.70
C LEU A 159 -34.92 32.35 -10.09
N TRP A 160 -34.97 32.44 -8.76
CA TRP A 160 -35.90 33.35 -8.09
C TRP A 160 -35.60 34.82 -8.42
N MET A 161 -34.34 35.24 -8.33
CA MET A 161 -33.93 36.64 -8.55
C MET A 161 -34.17 37.11 -10.00
N PHE A 162 -33.90 36.26 -11.00
CA PHE A 162 -33.97 36.64 -12.41
C PHE A 162 -35.29 36.31 -13.12
N GLN A 163 -35.97 35.22 -12.72
CA GLN A 163 -37.19 34.73 -13.39
C GLN A 163 -38.43 34.74 -12.48
N GLY A 164 -38.29 35.14 -11.21
CA GLY A 164 -39.40 35.23 -10.26
C GLY A 164 -39.89 33.88 -9.71
N TRP A 165 -39.16 32.78 -9.93
CA TRP A 165 -39.55 31.42 -9.53
C TRP A 165 -39.29 31.12 -8.04
N TRP A 166 -39.96 31.85 -7.15
CA TRP A 166 -39.80 31.72 -5.70
C TRP A 166 -40.16 30.32 -5.14
N TRP A 167 -41.10 29.61 -5.78
CA TRP A 167 -41.54 28.27 -5.41
C TRP A 167 -40.43 27.20 -5.45
N LEU A 168 -39.39 27.38 -6.28
CA LEU A 168 -38.22 26.49 -6.29
C LEU A 168 -37.44 26.53 -4.98
N LEU A 169 -37.42 27.69 -4.30
CA LEU A 169 -36.75 27.83 -3.01
C LEU A 169 -37.48 27.03 -1.92
N ILE A 170 -38.81 27.03 -1.96
CA ILE A 170 -39.64 26.24 -1.04
C ILE A 170 -39.47 24.75 -1.32
N ALA A 171 -39.51 24.35 -2.59
CA ALA A 171 -39.26 22.97 -2.98
C ALA A 171 -37.87 22.49 -2.51
N TYR A 172 -36.84 23.33 -2.65
CA TYR A 172 -35.50 23.04 -2.13
C TYR A 172 -35.51 22.82 -0.61
N VAL A 173 -36.12 23.71 0.18
CA VAL A 173 -36.17 23.57 1.64
C VAL A 173 -36.89 22.28 2.06
N VAL A 174 -38.00 21.93 1.41
CA VAL A 174 -38.76 20.70 1.69
C VAL A 174 -37.94 19.44 1.42
N ILE A 175 -37.05 19.45 0.42
CA ILE A 175 -36.16 18.33 0.10
C ILE A 175 -34.91 18.32 0.98
N ALA A 176 -34.35 19.50 1.28
CA ALA A 176 -33.12 19.67 2.03
C ALA A 176 -33.24 19.17 3.48
N ILE A 177 -34.38 19.42 4.14
CA ILE A 177 -34.63 18.98 5.52
C ILE A 177 -34.56 17.45 5.68
N PRO A 178 -35.36 16.61 4.98
CA PRO A 178 -35.30 15.16 5.13
C PRO A 178 -33.94 14.60 4.69
N TYR A 179 -33.32 15.18 3.67
CA TYR A 179 -32.00 14.77 3.21
C TYR A 179 -30.90 15.04 4.26
N SER A 180 -30.95 16.17 4.95
CA SER A 180 -30.02 16.48 6.06
C SER A 180 -30.14 15.47 7.21
N ILE A 181 -31.36 15.03 7.54
CA ILE A 181 -31.61 14.01 8.56
C ILE A 181 -31.04 12.65 8.12
N LEU A 182 -31.23 12.28 6.84
CA LEU A 182 -30.67 11.06 6.26
C LEU A 182 -29.14 11.04 6.37
N ILE A 183 -28.47 12.12 5.94
CA ILE A 183 -27.00 12.23 6.02
C ILE A 183 -26.52 12.17 7.47
N LEU A 184 -27.20 12.86 8.39
CA LEU A 184 -26.82 12.83 9.80
C LEU A 184 -26.93 11.41 10.39
N ASN A 185 -27.96 10.65 10.01
CA ASN A 185 -28.10 9.24 10.39
C ASN A 185 -27.02 8.35 9.75
N TYR A 186 -26.68 8.60 8.47
CA TYR A 186 -25.59 7.90 7.79
C TYR A 186 -24.24 8.15 8.48
N TYR A 187 -23.91 9.41 8.79
CA TYR A 187 -22.72 9.78 9.55
C TYR A 187 -22.66 9.06 10.90
N TYR A 188 -23.73 9.19 11.70
CA TYR A 188 -23.78 8.65 13.04
C TYR A 188 -23.69 7.11 13.08
N SER A 189 -24.27 6.42 12.10
CA SER A 189 -24.23 4.94 12.04
C SER A 189 -22.87 4.35 11.66
N ASN A 190 -21.95 5.16 11.12
CA ASN A 190 -20.66 4.71 10.63
C ASN A 190 -19.47 5.21 11.48
N ILE A 191 -19.72 5.96 12.56
CA ILE A 191 -18.67 6.62 13.33
C ILE A 191 -18.78 6.31 14.82
N GLU A 192 -17.61 6.11 15.41
CA GLU A 192 -17.39 5.94 16.84
C GLU A 192 -16.22 6.82 17.29
N TYR A 193 -16.03 6.93 18.61
CA TYR A 193 -15.01 7.78 19.19
C TYR A 193 -14.11 7.01 20.14
N ILE A 194 -12.82 7.34 20.12
CA ILE A 194 -11.81 6.79 21.01
C ILE A 194 -11.52 7.83 22.09
N CYS A 195 -11.63 7.42 23.36
CA CYS A 195 -11.29 8.28 24.49
C CYS A 195 -9.77 8.35 24.70
N PRO A 196 -9.14 9.54 24.80
CA PRO A 196 -7.70 9.65 25.02
C PRO A 196 -7.25 9.20 26.42
N ASN A 197 -8.17 9.13 27.39
CA ASN A 197 -7.84 8.80 28.77
C ASN A 197 -7.89 7.29 29.06
N CYS A 198 -8.91 6.58 28.56
CA CYS A 198 -9.10 5.15 28.83
C CYS A 198 -9.08 4.26 27.58
N ASN A 199 -8.86 4.87 26.40
CA ASN A 199 -8.82 4.19 25.10
C ASN A 199 -10.05 3.33 24.74
N SER A 200 -11.16 3.47 25.49
CA SER A 200 -12.40 2.75 25.17
C SER A 200 -13.05 3.37 23.94
N ILE A 201 -13.54 2.51 23.04
CA ILE A 201 -14.39 2.90 21.92
C ILE A 201 -15.81 3.09 22.45
N PHE A 202 -16.42 4.23 22.16
CA PHE A 202 -17.79 4.51 22.58
C PHE A 202 -18.56 5.30 21.53
N GLN A 203 -19.90 5.26 21.65
CA GLN A 203 -20.80 6.00 20.78
C GLN A 203 -21.64 6.97 21.63
N PRO A 204 -21.34 8.28 21.60
CA PRO A 204 -22.10 9.31 22.32
C PRO A 204 -23.50 9.49 21.72
N THR A 205 -24.39 10.20 22.42
CA THR A 205 -25.75 10.46 21.91
C THR A 205 -25.73 11.38 20.68
N LYS A 206 -26.69 11.21 19.74
CA LYS A 206 -26.80 12.06 18.53
C LYS A 206 -26.82 13.56 18.85
N LYS A 207 -27.53 13.94 19.92
CA LYS A 207 -27.66 15.35 20.34
C LYS A 207 -26.33 15.91 20.81
N GLU A 208 -25.60 15.16 21.62
CA GLU A 208 -24.26 15.53 22.09
C GLU A 208 -23.30 15.69 20.90
N VAL A 209 -23.31 14.75 19.97
CA VAL A 209 -22.50 14.83 18.74
C VAL A 209 -22.83 16.08 17.95
N PHE A 210 -24.11 16.37 17.72
CA PHE A 210 -24.53 17.49 16.87
C PHE A 210 -24.10 18.86 17.43
N PHE A 211 -24.16 19.06 18.74
CA PHE A 211 -23.83 20.34 19.38
C PHE A 211 -22.39 20.43 19.89
N ALA A 212 -21.63 19.34 19.88
CA ALA A 212 -20.26 19.34 20.36
C ALA A 212 -19.31 20.16 19.46
N ARG A 213 -18.37 20.86 20.11
CA ARG A 213 -17.25 21.50 19.42
C ARG A 213 -16.40 20.42 18.75
N HIS A 214 -16.05 20.65 17.49
CA HIS A 214 -15.32 19.68 16.68
C HIS A 214 -14.18 20.35 15.92
N THR A 215 -13.15 19.55 15.64
CA THR A 215 -12.13 19.81 14.63
C THR A 215 -12.32 18.83 13.48
N THR A 216 -11.39 18.80 12.52
CA THR A 216 -11.42 17.85 11.40
C THR A 216 -11.37 16.38 11.84
N ASN A 217 -10.74 16.08 12.98
CA ASN A 217 -10.49 14.71 13.44
C ASN A 217 -10.97 14.41 14.86
N THR A 218 -11.34 15.43 15.64
CA THR A 218 -11.71 15.25 17.05
C THR A 218 -12.99 15.98 17.40
N ARG A 219 -13.68 15.50 18.43
CA ARG A 219 -14.90 16.12 18.95
C ARG A 219 -14.87 16.15 20.46
N LYS A 220 -15.28 17.27 21.05
CA LYS A 220 -15.33 17.44 22.51
C LYS A 220 -16.56 16.72 23.06
N LEU A 221 -16.34 15.58 23.71
CA LEU A 221 -17.39 14.64 24.11
C LEU A 221 -17.13 14.11 25.52
N THR A 222 -18.18 13.56 26.13
CA THR A 222 -18.10 12.84 27.40
C THR A 222 -17.97 11.35 27.15
N CYS A 223 -16.89 10.74 27.65
CA CYS A 223 -16.72 9.30 27.56
C CYS A 223 -17.71 8.56 28.48
N THR A 224 -18.44 7.60 27.93
CA THR A 224 -19.40 6.77 28.68
C THR A 224 -18.74 5.78 29.63
N SER A 225 -17.47 5.45 29.41
CA SER A 225 -16.74 4.44 30.20
C SER A 225 -16.02 5.03 31.41
N CYS A 226 -15.34 6.17 31.24
CA CYS A 226 -14.51 6.78 32.29
C CYS A 226 -14.96 8.19 32.72
N GLY A 227 -16.01 8.75 32.09
CA GLY A 227 -16.49 10.10 32.40
C GLY A 227 -15.59 11.24 31.94
N HIS A 228 -14.47 10.96 31.25
CA HIS A 228 -13.59 11.99 30.73
C HIS A 228 -14.31 12.90 29.72
N HIS A 229 -14.27 14.21 29.94
CA HIS A 229 -14.84 15.22 29.05
C HIS A 229 -13.74 15.99 28.33
N GLY A 230 -13.48 15.65 27.08
CA GLY A 230 -12.35 16.16 26.31
C GLY A 230 -12.46 15.87 24.83
N PHE A 231 -11.41 16.20 24.06
CA PHE A 231 -11.36 15.91 22.63
C PHE A 231 -11.12 14.41 22.40
N CYS A 232 -12.15 13.73 21.92
CA CYS A 232 -12.09 12.32 21.54
C CYS A 232 -11.84 12.18 20.04
N VAL A 233 -11.09 11.15 19.63
CA VAL A 233 -10.68 10.94 18.24
C VAL A 233 -11.77 10.20 17.47
N GLU A 234 -12.15 10.71 16.30
CA GLU A 234 -13.12 10.07 15.41
C GLU A 234 -12.50 8.84 14.71
N THR A 235 -13.23 7.72 14.72
CA THR A 235 -12.87 6.50 13.98
C THR A 235 -14.08 5.90 13.26
N TYR A 236 -13.84 5.04 12.27
CA TYR A 236 -14.91 4.32 11.57
C TYR A 236 -15.38 3.13 12.40
N LYS A 237 -16.70 2.97 12.51
CA LYS A 237 -17.34 1.85 13.21
C LYS A 237 -17.13 0.55 12.43
N VAL A 238 -16.35 -0.37 12.98
CA VAL A 238 -16.21 -1.73 12.44
C VAL A 238 -17.46 -2.52 12.85
N LYS A 239 -18.15 -3.09 11.87
CA LYS A 239 -19.32 -3.95 12.10
C LYS A 239 -18.89 -5.34 12.55
#